data_AF-A0A090WTV8-F1
#
_entry.id   AF-A0A090WTV8-F1
#
_cell.length_a   1.000
_cell.length_b   1.000
_cell.length_c   1.000
_cell.angle_alpha   90.00
_cell.angle_beta   90.00
_cell.angle_gamma   90.00
#
_symmetry.space_group_name_H-M   'P 1'
#
loop_
_entity.id
_entity.type
_entity.pdbx_description
1 polymer ?
#
loop_
_entity_poly.entity_id
_entity_poly.type
_entity_poly.pdbx_seq_one_letter_code
_entity_poly.pdbx_strand_id
1 'polypeptide(L)' 'MKYKRILLKLSGEALMGERQYGIDPERLAEYAQDIKTITDQAYK' A
#
# COMPACT_ATOMS: atom_id res chain seq x y z
N MET A 1 14.26 -3.58 -11.22
CA MET A 1 12.93 -2.93 -11.24
C MET A 1 12.58 -2.50 -12.65
N LYS A 2 11.43 -2.91 -13.20
CA LYS A 2 11.01 -2.57 -14.58
C LYS A 2 10.55 -1.11 -14.74
N TYR A 3 9.98 -0.53 -13.69
CA TYR A 3 9.50 0.85 -13.67
C TYR A 3 10.27 1.68 -12.64
N LYS A 4 10.66 2.91 -13.01
CA LYS A 4 11.38 3.86 -12.13
C LYS A 4 10.44 4.70 -11.25
N ARG A 5 9.21 4.94 -11.71
CA ARG A 5 8.17 5.69 -11.00
C ARG A 5 6.81 5.13 -11.39
N ILE A 6 5.93 4.99 -10.41
CA ILE A 6 4.56 4.54 -10.60
C ILE A 6 3.59 5.47 -9.86
N LEU A 7 2.35 5.54 -10.34
CA LEU A 7 1.23 6.07 -9.58
C LEU A 7 0.42 4.89 -9.07
N LEU A 8 0.49 4.63 -7.77
CA LEU A 8 -0.29 3.56 -7.15
C LEU A 8 -1.64 4.12 -6.71
N LYS A 9 -2.72 3.64 -7.35
CA LYS A 9 -4.10 3.96 -6.96
C LYS A 9 -4.70 2.78 -6.21
N LEU A 10 -5.23 3.05 -5.01
CA LEU A 10 -5.97 2.08 -4.19
C LEU A 10 -7.46 2.48 -4.16
N SER A 11 -8.38 1.52 -4.13
CA SER A 11 -9.80 1.78 -3.85
C SER A 11 -10.02 1.94 -2.33
N GLY A 12 -11.05 2.69 -1.92
CA GLY A 12 -11.40 2.81 -0.50
C GLY A 12 -11.77 1.46 0.13
N GLU A 13 -12.42 0.60 -0.65
CA GLU A 13 -12.79 -0.78 -0.25
C GLU A 13 -11.56 -1.63 0.08
N ALA A 14 -10.43 -1.43 -0.62
CA ALA A 14 -9.18 -2.15 -0.33
C ALA A 14 -8.59 -1.78 1.04
N LEU A 15 -8.90 -0.56 1.52
CA LEU A 15 -8.47 -0.09 2.84
C LEU A 15 -9.41 -0.51 3.96
N MET A 16 -10.57 -1.08 3.65
CA MET A 16 -11.59 -1.44 4.63
C MET A 16 -11.34 -2.79 5.31
N GLY A 17 -10.56 -3.69 4.69
CA GLY A 17 -10.28 -5.00 5.25
C GLY A 17 -11.56 -5.79 5.54
N GLU A 18 -11.72 -6.26 6.77
CA GLU A 18 -12.95 -6.93 7.24
C GLU A 18 -14.02 -5.95 7.77
N ARG A 19 -13.71 -4.64 7.83
CA ARG A 19 -14.63 -3.62 8.33
C ARG A 19 -15.66 -3.27 7.27
N GLN A 20 -16.90 -3.05 7.72
CA GLN A 20 -17.98 -2.58 6.84
C GLN A 20 -17.90 -1.08 6.52
N TYR A 21 -17.08 -0.31 7.24
CA TYR A 21 -16.85 1.12 6.99
C TYR A 21 -15.49 1.58 7.53
N GLY A 22 -15.00 2.70 6.99
CA GLY A 22 -13.78 3.36 7.47
C GLY A 22 -12.49 2.77 6.90
N ILE A 23 -11.38 2.98 7.60
CA ILE A 23 -10.06 2.45 7.24
C ILE A 23 -9.66 1.43 8.30
N ASP A 24 -9.22 0.27 7.85
CA ASP A 24 -8.64 -0.75 8.69
C ASP A 24 -7.16 -0.44 8.95
N PRO A 25 -6.76 -0.15 10.20
CA PRO A 25 -5.38 0.17 10.53
C PRO A 25 -4.41 -0.97 10.23
N GLU A 26 -4.85 -2.24 10.30
CA GLU A 26 -3.99 -3.38 9.98
C GLU A 26 -3.66 -3.41 8.49
N ARG A 27 -4.68 -3.25 7.63
CA ARG A 27 -4.50 -3.13 6.18
C ARG A 27 -3.64 -1.94 5.78
N LEU A 28 -3.83 -0.81 6.46
CA LEU A 28 -3.01 0.36 6.22
C LEU A 28 -1.53 0.11 6.57
N ALA A 29 -1.27 -0.58 7.67
CA ALA A 29 0.09 -0.95 8.09
C ALA A 29 0.74 -1.95 7.12
N GLU A 30 -0.01 -2.95 6.65
CA GLU A 30 0.44 -3.89 5.61
C GLU A 30 0.88 -3.14 4.35
N TYR A 31 0.03 -2.26 3.81
CA TYR A 31 0.36 -1.50 2.61
C TYR A 31 1.55 -0.56 2.81
N ALA A 32 1.67 0.07 3.98
CA ALA A 32 2.82 0.91 4.28
C ALA A 32 4.13 0.11 4.24
N GLN A 33 4.12 -1.12 4.78
CA GLN A 33 5.29 -2.00 4.79
C GLN A 33 5.66 -2.50 3.38
N ASP A 34 4.67 -2.84 2.57
CA ASP A 34 4.88 -3.26 1.18
C ASP A 34 5.44 -2.12 0.32
N ILE A 35 4.86 -0.93 0.43
CA ILE A 35 5.33 0.26 -0.28
C ILE A 35 6.77 0.58 0.15
N LYS A 36 7.06 0.55 1.45
CA LYS A 36 8.42 0.77 1.97
C LYS A 36 9.41 -0.24 1.39
N THR A 37 9.04 -1.51 1.33
CA THR A 37 9.90 -2.57 0.79
C THR A 37 10.25 -2.32 -0.68
N ILE A 38 9.28 -1.90 -1.49
CA ILE A 38 9.49 -1.56 -2.90
C ILE A 38 10.33 -0.29 -3.03
N THR A 39 10.07 0.74 -2.22
CA THR A 39 10.85 1.98 -2.20
C THR A 39 12.31 1.71 -1.83
N ASP A 40 12.57 0.95 -0.77
CA ASP A 40 13.93 0.62 -0.33
C ASP A 40 14.71 -0.16 -1.40
N GLN A 41 14.04 -1.04 -2.15
CA GLN A 41 14.65 -1.73 -3.29
C GLN A 41 14.88 -0.82 -4.51
N ALA A 42 14.10 0.25 -4.66
CA ALA A 42 14.24 1.21 -5.76
C ALA A 42 15.40 2.19 -5.56
N TYR A 43 15.74 2.48 -4.30
CA TYR A 43 16.73 3.48 -3.92
C TYR A 43 17.99 2.90 -3.25
N LYS A 44 18.15 1.58 -3.23
CA LYS A 44 19.45 0.89 -3.01
C LYS A 44 20.27 0.88 -4.28
#